data_AF-F3FVQ4-F1
#
_entry.id   AF-F3FVQ4-F1
#
_cell.length_a   1.000
_cell.length_b   1.000
_cell.length_c   1.000
_cell.angle_alpha   90.00
_cell.angle_beta   90.00
_cell.angle_gamma   90.00
#
_symmetry.space_group_name_H-M   'P 1'
#
loop_
_entity.id
_entity.type
_entity.pdbx_description
1 polymer ?
#
loop_
_entity_poly.entity_id
_entity_poly.type
_entity_poly.pdbx_seq_one_letter_code
_entity_poly.pdbx_strand_id
1 'polypeptide(L)'
;RIGINPATDSTSSIVALLEMLDAIVQRYEIPTQSCVLTHVTTSIEVINRGVPVDLVFQSITGTEAANASFGISLKLLQEGYEAGLSLNRGTLGQNLMYFETGQGSALSANAHHGVDQQT
;
A
#
# COMPACT_ATOMS: atom_id res chain seq x y z
N ARG A 1 -3.01 2.05 -13.69
CA ARG A 1 -2.93 2.54 -12.31
C ARG A 1 -2.25 3.90 -12.30
N ILE A 2 -2.65 4.80 -11.41
CA ILE A 2 -1.99 6.09 -11.16
C ILE A 2 -1.49 6.06 -9.71
N GLY A 3 -0.19 6.28 -9.50
CA GLY A 3 0.45 6.19 -8.19
C GLY A 3 1.12 7.50 -7.79
N ILE A 4 0.98 7.90 -6.52
CA ILE A 4 1.74 9.01 -5.93
C ILE A 4 2.53 8.47 -4.73
N ASN A 5 3.86 8.66 -4.75
CA ASN A 5 4.69 8.50 -3.56
C ASN A 5 4.71 9.85 -2.81
N PRO A 6 4.02 9.98 -1.67
CA PRO A 6 3.90 11.25 -0.99
C PRO A 6 5.23 11.65 -0.34
N ALA A 7 5.57 12.94 -0.42
CA ALA A 7 6.78 13.47 0.25
C ALA A 7 6.63 13.56 1.79
N THR A 8 5.46 13.23 2.33
CA THR A 8 5.12 13.30 3.75
C THR A 8 4.16 12.17 4.11
N ASP A 9 4.33 11.63 5.32
CA ASP A 9 3.46 10.59 5.89
C ASP A 9 2.26 11.16 6.67
N SER A 10 1.99 12.47 6.55
CA SER A 10 0.82 13.06 7.19
C SER A 10 -0.47 12.46 6.65
N THR A 11 -1.30 11.87 7.53
CA THR A 11 -2.60 11.32 7.15
C THR A 11 -3.47 12.35 6.44
N SER A 12 -3.44 13.62 6.84
CA SER A 12 -4.24 14.67 6.17
C SER A 12 -3.82 14.90 4.72
N SER A 13 -2.52 14.86 4.43
CA SER A 13 -1.99 14.99 3.07
C SER A 13 -2.35 13.77 2.23
N ILE A 14 -2.29 12.58 2.82
CA ILE A 14 -2.65 11.32 2.15
C ILE A 14 -4.14 11.31 1.78
N VAL A 15 -5.02 11.71 2.69
CA VAL A 15 -6.46 11.85 2.41
C VAL A 15 -6.70 12.81 1.25
N ALA A 16 -6.06 13.99 1.28
CA ALA A 16 -6.23 14.97 0.21
C ALA A 16 -5.78 14.43 -1.16
N LEU A 17 -4.69 13.66 -1.21
CA LEU A 17 -4.23 13.01 -2.44
C LEU A 17 -5.19 11.92 -2.93
N LEU A 18 -5.72 11.10 -2.02
CA LEU A 18 -6.69 10.04 -2.35
C LEU A 18 -7.98 10.63 -2.91
N GLU A 19 -8.56 11.63 -2.24
CA GLU A 19 -9.78 12.31 -2.69
C GLU A 19 -9.57 13.02 -4.04
N MET A 20 -8.42 13.66 -4.24
CA MET A 20 -8.08 14.28 -5.52
C MET A 20 -7.99 13.25 -6.65
N LEU A 21 -7.32 12.12 -6.41
CA LEU A 21 -7.20 11.05 -7.41
C LEU A 21 -8.56 10.43 -7.73
N ASP A 22 -9.36 10.12 -6.72
CA ASP A 22 -10.73 9.59 -6.91
C ASP A 22 -11.59 10.57 -7.72
N ALA A 23 -11.57 11.87 -7.37
CA ALA A 23 -12.31 12.90 -8.09
C ALA A 23 -11.91 12.98 -9.58
N ILE A 24 -10.62 12.86 -9.91
CA ILE A 24 -10.15 12.82 -11.30
C ILE A 24 -10.66 11.58 -12.02
N VAL A 25 -10.54 10.40 -11.39
CA VAL A 25 -10.99 9.13 -11.98
C VAL A 25 -12.49 9.17 -12.26
N GLN A 26 -13.31 9.60 -11.29
CA GLN A 26 -14.76 9.68 -11.42
C GLN A 26 -15.19 10.74 -12.46
N ARG A 27 -14.58 11.94 -12.43
CA ARG A 27 -14.95 13.04 -13.32
C ARG A 27 -14.74 12.72 -14.80
N TYR A 28 -13.68 11.97 -15.10
CA TYR A 28 -13.30 11.64 -16.48
C TYR A 28 -13.58 10.18 -16.84
N GLU A 29 -14.29 9.44 -15.98
CA GLU A 29 -14.62 8.03 -16.16
C GLU A 29 -13.41 7.18 -16.58
N ILE A 30 -12.24 7.47 -15.99
CA ILE A 30 -10.98 6.84 -16.39
C ILE A 30 -11.00 5.38 -15.91
N PRO A 31 -10.88 4.38 -16.79
CA PRO A 31 -10.89 2.98 -16.38
C PRO A 31 -9.54 2.59 -15.75
N THR A 32 -9.29 3.04 -14.52
CA THR A 32 -8.05 2.80 -13.79
C THR A 32 -8.27 2.69 -12.28
N GLN A 33 -7.21 2.31 -11.59
CA GLN A 33 -7.13 2.31 -10.13
C GLN A 33 -6.06 3.33 -9.70
N SER A 34 -6.32 4.03 -8.60
CA SER A 34 -5.41 4.97 -7.99
C SER A 34 -4.70 4.38 -6.76
N CYS A 35 -3.56 4.93 -6.39
CA CYS A 35 -2.79 4.48 -5.24
C CYS A 35 -1.96 5.65 -4.68
N VAL A 36 -1.98 5.82 -3.35
CA VAL A 36 -0.98 6.62 -2.65
C VAL A 36 -0.07 5.65 -1.91
N LEU A 37 1.22 5.68 -2.21
CA LEU A 37 2.20 4.72 -1.71
C LEU A 37 2.59 5.08 -0.27
N THR A 38 1.70 4.78 0.67
CA THR A 38 1.89 4.99 2.11
C THR A 38 1.91 3.67 2.87
N HIS A 39 2.34 3.69 4.14
CA HIS A 39 2.31 2.50 4.98
C HIS A 39 0.90 1.91 5.10
N VAL A 40 0.80 0.59 5.16
CA VAL A 40 -0.48 -0.15 5.19
C VAL A 40 -1.36 0.26 6.37
N THR A 41 -0.77 0.65 7.50
CA THR A 41 -1.53 1.17 8.66
C THR A 41 -2.27 2.46 8.33
N THR A 42 -1.65 3.35 7.55
CA THR A 42 -2.28 4.61 7.14
C THR A 42 -3.40 4.33 6.15
N SER A 43 -3.22 3.36 5.26
CA SER A 43 -4.30 2.88 4.38
C SER A 43 -5.50 2.36 5.19
N ILE A 44 -5.26 1.50 6.18
CA ILE A 44 -6.32 1.01 7.08
C ILE A 44 -7.02 2.17 7.81
N GLU A 45 -6.26 3.13 8.34
CA GLU A 45 -6.81 4.29 9.05
C GLU A 45 -7.76 5.10 8.15
N VAL A 46 -7.33 5.45 6.94
CA VAL A 46 -8.14 6.28 6.04
C VAL A 46 -9.34 5.51 5.48
N ILE A 47 -9.21 4.20 5.25
CA ILE A 47 -10.33 3.33 4.88
C ILE A 47 -11.39 3.32 5.98
N ASN A 48 -10.99 3.18 7.24
CA ASN A 48 -11.90 3.23 8.39
C ASN A 48 -12.61 4.59 8.53
N ARG A 49 -12.05 5.65 7.92
CA ARG A 49 -12.65 6.99 7.84
C ARG A 49 -13.52 7.18 6.60
N GLY A 50 -13.69 6.16 5.77
CA GLY A 50 -14.51 6.21 4.55
C GLY A 50 -13.81 6.85 3.34
N VAL A 51 -12.49 7.02 3.38
CA VAL A 51 -11.72 7.61 2.28
C VAL A 51 -11.57 6.59 1.15
N PRO A 52 -11.74 6.99 -0.13
CA PRO A 52 -11.64 6.07 -1.24
C PRO A 52 -10.20 5.60 -1.45
N VAL A 53 -9.97 4.29 -1.39
CA VAL A 53 -8.69 3.64 -1.71
C VAL A 53 -8.94 2.52 -2.70
N ASP A 54 -8.31 2.57 -3.89
CA ASP A 54 -8.45 1.50 -4.88
C ASP A 54 -7.39 0.39 -4.69
N LEU A 55 -6.16 0.76 -4.32
CA LEU A 55 -5.05 -0.15 -4.09
C LEU A 55 -4.37 0.13 -2.75
N VAL A 56 -4.17 -0.92 -1.95
CA VAL A 56 -3.46 -0.86 -0.67
C VAL A 56 -1.98 -1.18 -0.92
N PHE A 57 -1.12 -0.18 -0.72
CA PHE A 57 0.32 -0.30 -0.93
C PHE A 57 1.04 -0.80 0.33
N GLN A 58 2.10 -1.58 0.13
CA GLN A 58 3.11 -1.81 1.17
C GLN A 58 4.44 -2.27 0.57
N SER A 59 5.56 -1.69 1.03
CA SER A 59 6.88 -2.25 0.77
C SER A 59 7.06 -3.54 1.59
N ILE A 60 7.49 -4.62 0.94
CA ILE A 60 7.75 -5.92 1.56
C ILE A 60 9.17 -6.40 1.29
N THR A 61 9.63 -7.32 2.12
CA THR A 61 10.95 -7.94 2.06
C THR A 61 10.86 -9.46 2.21
N GLY A 62 11.94 -10.16 1.87
CA GLY A 62 11.98 -11.62 1.84
C GLY A 62 12.06 -12.33 3.20
N THR A 63 12.25 -11.61 4.31
CA THR A 63 12.38 -12.22 5.64
C THR A 63 11.47 -11.56 6.67
N GLU A 64 11.04 -12.34 7.66
CA GLU A 64 10.17 -11.84 8.75
C GLU A 64 10.86 -10.70 9.52
N ALA A 65 12.15 -10.83 9.82
CA ALA A 65 12.91 -9.80 10.54
C ALA A 65 13.03 -8.49 9.74
N ALA A 66 13.23 -8.56 8.43
CA ALA A 66 13.26 -7.36 7.59
C ALA A 66 11.87 -6.71 7.47
N ASN A 67 10.81 -7.51 7.34
CA ASN A 67 9.43 -7.02 7.38
C ASN A 67 9.10 -6.34 8.72
N ALA A 68 9.53 -6.92 9.86
CA ALA A 68 9.38 -6.29 11.16
C ALA A 68 10.14 -4.95 11.26
N SER A 69 11.29 -4.81 10.61
CA SER A 69 12.03 -3.53 10.55
C SER A 69 11.29 -2.42 9.79
N PHE A 70 10.39 -2.80 8.87
CA PHE A 70 9.48 -1.89 8.18
C PHE A 70 8.17 -1.67 8.96
N GLY A 71 8.02 -2.24 10.16
CA GLY A 71 6.79 -2.13 10.95
C GLY A 71 5.64 -3.00 10.43
N ILE A 72 5.93 -4.03 9.62
CA ILE A 72 4.91 -4.90 9.03
C ILE A 72 4.97 -6.34 9.50
N SER A 73 3.81 -6.99 9.50
CA SER A 73 3.63 -8.42 9.77
C SER A 73 2.61 -9.00 8.81
N LEU A 74 2.60 -10.33 8.62
CA LEU A 74 1.58 -10.98 7.77
C LEU A 74 0.16 -10.70 8.25
N LYS A 75 -0.05 -10.63 9.57
CA LYS A 75 -1.35 -10.27 10.16
C LYS A 75 -1.78 -8.86 9.74
N LEU A 76 -0.86 -7.90 9.75
CA LEU A 76 -1.16 -6.53 9.33
C LEU A 76 -1.44 -6.43 7.82
N LEU A 77 -0.73 -7.20 6.99
CA LEU A 77 -1.02 -7.28 5.56
C LEU A 77 -2.42 -7.87 5.29
N GLN A 78 -2.82 -8.88 6.06
CA GLN A 78 -4.15 -9.47 6.00
C GLN A 78 -5.24 -8.45 6.40
N GLU A 79 -5.01 -7.68 7.48
CA GLU A 79 -5.91 -6.61 7.89
C GLU A 79 -6.06 -5.52 6.81
N GLY A 80 -4.95 -5.12 6.18
CA GLY A 80 -4.96 -4.18 5.05
C GLY A 80 -5.74 -4.71 3.84
N TYR A 81 -5.60 -6.00 3.54
CA TYR A 81 -6.35 -6.65 2.47
C TYR A 81 -7.86 -6.67 2.76
N GLU A 82 -8.26 -7.04 3.97
CA GLU A 82 -9.66 -7.07 4.40
C GLU A 82 -10.28 -5.66 4.43
N ALA A 83 -9.53 -4.66 4.91
CA ALA A 83 -9.94 -3.26 4.86
C ALA A 83 -10.19 -2.81 3.41
N GLY A 84 -9.26 -3.10 2.49
CA GLY A 84 -9.43 -2.78 1.07
C GLY A 84 -10.65 -3.47 0.44
N LEU A 85 -10.88 -4.75 0.74
CA LEU A 85 -12.05 -5.48 0.26
C LEU A 85 -13.37 -4.88 0.77
N SER A 86 -13.38 -4.37 2.02
CA SER A 86 -14.58 -3.80 2.65
C SER A 86 -15.15 -2.59 1.89
N LEU A 87 -14.31 -1.88 1.13
CA LEU A 87 -14.74 -0.75 0.31
C LEU A 87 -15.58 -1.18 -0.91
N ASN A 88 -15.57 -2.46 -1.29
CA ASN A 88 -16.28 -2.99 -2.46
C ASN A 88 -16.00 -2.18 -3.75
N ARG A 89 -14.74 -1.78 -3.93
CA ARG A 89 -14.27 -1.02 -5.09
C ARG A 89 -13.63 -1.91 -6.15
N GLY A 90 -13.59 -1.42 -7.38
CA GLY A 90 -13.09 -2.14 -8.55
C GLY A 90 -14.22 -2.81 -9.34
N THR A 91 -14.10 -2.76 -10.66
CA THR A 91 -15.09 -3.32 -11.59
C THR A 91 -14.66 -4.66 -12.18
N LEU A 92 -13.39 -5.03 -12.02
CA LEU A 92 -12.79 -6.24 -12.56
C LEU A 92 -11.98 -6.97 -11.48
N GLY A 93 -12.58 -8.00 -10.89
CA GLY A 93 -11.94 -8.82 -9.85
C GLY A 93 -11.74 -8.07 -8.53
N GLN A 94 -10.89 -8.65 -7.67
CA GLN A 94 -10.65 -8.20 -6.29
C GLN A 94 -9.16 -8.08 -5.94
N ASN A 95 -8.29 -8.01 -6.96
CA ASN A 95 -6.86 -7.82 -6.76
C ASN A 95 -6.61 -6.34 -6.41
N LEU A 96 -6.32 -6.07 -5.13
CA LEU A 96 -6.18 -4.70 -4.61
C LEU A 96 -4.89 -4.45 -3.83
N MET A 97 -4.09 -5.48 -3.54
CA MET A 97 -2.80 -5.30 -2.89
C MET A 97 -1.75 -4.88 -3.92
N TYR A 98 -0.99 -3.84 -3.61
CA TYR A 98 0.17 -3.42 -4.38
C TYR A 98 1.42 -3.51 -3.51
N PHE A 99 2.19 -4.58 -3.70
CA PHE A 99 3.49 -4.74 -3.06
C PHE A 99 4.61 -4.19 -3.92
N GLU A 100 5.59 -3.56 -3.26
CA GLU A 100 6.87 -3.21 -3.88
C GLU A 100 8.00 -3.92 -3.12
N THR A 101 8.93 -4.48 -3.89
CA THR A 101 10.12 -5.14 -3.38
C THR A 101 11.34 -4.28 -3.69
N GLY A 102 12.43 -4.49 -2.96
CA GLY A 102 13.70 -3.83 -3.23
C GLY A 102 14.86 -4.77 -2.93
N GLN A 103 15.69 -5.01 -3.92
CA GLN A 103 16.95 -5.74 -3.77
C GLN A 103 17.84 -4.99 -2.76
N GLY A 104 18.31 -5.67 -1.71
CA GLY A 104 19.15 -5.06 -0.67
C GLY A 104 18.42 -4.55 0.59
N SER A 105 17.09 -4.62 0.64
CA SER A 105 16.32 -4.29 1.86
C SER A 105 16.66 -5.19 3.05
N ALA A 106 16.76 -6.51 2.82
CA ALA A 106 17.18 -7.47 3.86
C ALA A 106 18.65 -7.28 4.28
N LEU A 107 19.53 -6.88 3.36
CA LEU A 107 20.92 -6.55 3.68
C LEU A 107 21.00 -5.31 4.58
N SER A 108 20.28 -4.25 4.20
CA SER A 108 20.23 -2.97 4.93
C SER A 108 19.62 -3.13 6.32
N ALA A 109 18.70 -4.09 6.49
CA ALA A 109 18.10 -4.45 7.77
C ALA A 109 18.93 -5.46 8.60
N ASN A 110 20.14 -5.86 8.15
CA ASN A 110 20.94 -6.94 8.77
C ASN A 110 20.17 -8.28 8.93
N ALA A 111 19.18 -8.52 8.08
CA ALA A 111 18.24 -9.64 8.14
C ALA A 111 18.29 -10.53 6.88
N HIS A 112 19.42 -10.50 6.17
CA HIS A 112 19.66 -11.31 4.96
C HIS A 112 20.17 -12.73 5.28
N HIS A 113 20.55 -13.02 6.54
CA HIS A 113 21.00 -14.35 6.98
C HIS A 113 22.10 -15.00 6.11
N GLY A 114 22.96 -14.19 5.49
CA GLY A 114 24.01 -14.67 4.57
C GLY A 114 23.53 -15.08 3.17
N VAL A 115 22.25 -14.84 2.87
CA VAL A 115 21.63 -15.09 1.56
C VAL A 115 21.91 -13.91 0.61
N ASP A 116 22.09 -14.21 -0.68
CA ASP A 116 22.30 -13.19 -1.70
C ASP A 116 21.01 -12.40 -2.02
N GLN A 117 21.10 -11.32 -2.78
CA GLN A 117 19.96 -10.42 -2.97
C GLN A 117 18.86 -11.00 -3.89
N GLN A 118 19.16 -12.03 -4.71
CA GLN A 118 18.19 -12.62 -5.65
C GLN A 118 17.37 -13.77 -5.07
N THR A 119 17.79 -14.34 -3.93
CA THR A 119 17.15 -15.48 -3.27
C THR A 119 16.17 -15.03 -2.19
#